data_AF-A0A963DEL8-F1
#
_entry.id   AF-A0A963DEL8-F1
#
_cell.length_a   1.000
_cell.length_b   1.000
_cell.length_c   1.000
_cell.angle_alpha   90.00
_cell.angle_beta   90.00
_cell.angle_gamma   90.00
#
_symmetry.space_group_name_H-M   'P 1'
#
loop_
_entity.id
_entity.type
_entity.pdbx_description
1 polymer ?
#
loop_
_entity_poly.entity_id
_entity_poly.type
_entity_poly.pdbx_seq_one_letter_code
_entity_poly.pdbx_strand_id
1 'polypeptide(L)' 'MVAVQARQGGDTRGRILDAAEELFACHGIDGTSMRLITSRAGANLAAVNYHFGGKDGLVR' A
#
# COMPACT_ATOMS: atom_id res chain seq x y z
N MET A 1 -1.71 25.60 5.01
CA MET A 1 -0.88 24.68 5.80
C MET A 1 -1.64 23.39 5.99
N VAL A 2 -1.37 22.36 5.19
CA VAL A 2 -1.76 20.99 5.55
C VAL A 2 -0.46 20.21 5.55
N ALA A 3 0.15 20.11 6.73
CA ALA A 3 1.19 19.14 6.95
C ALA A 3 0.50 17.78 6.85
N VAL A 4 0.64 17.12 5.69
CA VAL A 4 0.46 15.68 5.61
C VAL A 4 1.50 15.12 6.57
N GLN A 5 1.08 14.80 7.79
CA GLN A 5 1.90 14.08 8.73
C GLN A 5 2.24 12.75 8.07
N ALA A 6 3.42 12.67 7.47
CA ALA A 6 4.13 11.43 7.30
C ALA A 6 4.22 10.83 8.70
N ARG A 7 3.29 9.91 9.00
CA ARG A 7 3.24 9.19 10.26
C ARG A 7 4.44 8.26 10.21
N GLN A 8 5.57 8.73 10.74
CA GLN A 8 6.79 7.96 10.83
C GLN A 8 6.47 6.68 11.61
N GLY A 9 6.37 5.56 10.87
CA GLY A 9 6.11 4.22 11.39
C GLY A 9 4.64 3.86 11.59
N GLY A 10 3.76 4.12 10.61
CA GLY A 10 2.49 3.39 10.53
C GLY A 10 2.73 1.88 10.62
N ASP A 11 1.82 1.15 11.24
CA ASP A 11 1.86 -0.31 11.24
C ASP A 11 1.99 -0.86 9.81
N THR A 12 2.40 -2.11 9.65
CA THR A 12 2.61 -2.69 8.31
C THR A 12 1.37 -2.51 7.41
N ARG A 13 0.17 -2.53 8.01
CA ARG A 13 -1.08 -2.24 7.31
C ARG A 13 -1.13 -0.82 6.74
N GLY A 14 -0.85 0.21 7.54
CA GLY A 14 -0.83 1.60 7.11
C GLY A 14 0.17 1.85 5.99
N ARG A 15 1.41 1.34 6.13
CA ARG A 15 2.43 1.47 5.08
C ARG A 15 2.02 0.84 3.75
N ILE A 16 1.28 -0.28 3.79
CA ILE A 16 0.76 -0.92 2.58
C ILE A 16 -0.34 -0.05 1.95
N LEU A 17 -1.24 0.55 2.74
CA LEU A 17 -2.28 1.44 2.23
C LEU A 17 -1.72 2.70 1.60
N ASP A 18 -0.80 3.39 2.28
CA ASP A 18 -0.16 4.61 1.76
C ASP A 18 0.54 4.32 0.42
N ALA A 19 1.28 3.21 0.33
CA ALA A 19 1.93 2.80 -0.90
C ALA A 19 0.94 2.42 -2.01
N ALA A 20 -0.14 1.71 -1.66
CA ALA A 20 -1.17 1.31 -2.62
C ALA A 20 -1.91 2.53 -3.18
N GLU A 21 -2.30 3.48 -2.33
CA GLU A 21 -2.98 4.72 -2.70
C GLU A 21 -2.16 5.54 -3.70
N GLU A 22 -0.88 5.79 -3.38
CA GLU A 22 0.02 6.53 -4.27
C GLU A 22 0.20 5.83 -5.63
N LEU A 23 0.38 4.51 -5.63
CA LEU A 23 0.63 3.75 -6.85
C LEU A 23 -0.63 3.61 -7.71
N PHE A 24 -1.79 3.40 -7.09
CA PHE A 24 -3.06 3.38 -7.81
C PHE A 24 -3.37 4.74 -8.43
N ALA A 25 -3.08 5.84 -7.75
CA ALA A 25 -3.23 7.18 -8.31
C ALA A 25 -2.29 7.42 -9.51
N CYS A 26 -1.06 6.92 -9.47
CA CYS A 26 -0.07 7.13 -10.53
C CYS A 26 -0.22 6.20 -11.75
N HIS A 27 -0.61 4.93 -11.52
CA HIS A 27 -0.54 3.87 -12.54
C HIS A 27 -1.89 3.21 -12.83
N GLY A 28 -2.94 3.56 -12.09
CA GLY A 28 -4.18 2.81 -12.06
C GLY A 28 -4.04 1.47 -11.33
N ILE A 29 -5.17 0.81 -11.10
CA ILE A 29 -5.23 -0.49 -10.43
C ILE A 29 -4.49 -1.54 -11.26
N ASP A 30 -4.76 -1.62 -12.57
CA ASP A 30 -4.17 -2.64 -13.46
C ASP A 30 -2.66 -2.47 -13.63
N GLY A 31 -2.18 -1.22 -13.69
CA GLY A 31 -0.76 -0.90 -13.79
C GLY A 31 0.03 -1.14 -12.50
N THR A 32 -0.65 -1.36 -11.37
CA THR A 32 -0.01 -1.54 -10.06
C THR A 32 0.07 -3.01 -9.68
N SER A 33 1.29 -3.53 -9.52
CA SER A 33 1.50 -4.90 -9.04
C SER A 33 1.67 -4.96 -7.52
N MET A 34 1.31 -6.10 -6.93
CA MET A 34 1.52 -6.37 -5.50
C MET A 34 2.98 -6.24 -5.09
N ARG A 35 3.90 -6.66 -5.97
CA ARG A 35 5.34 -6.57 -5.74
C ARG A 35 5.82 -5.12 -5.65
N LEU A 36 5.26 -4.24 -6.48
CA LEU A 36 5.55 -2.81 -6.47
C LEU A 36 5.09 -2.17 -5.16
N ILE A 37 3.85 -2.49 -4.75
CA ILE A 37 3.28 -2.03 -3.47
C ILE A 37 4.15 -2.50 -2.29
N THR A 38 4.45 -3.79 -2.19
CA THR A 38 5.25 -4.33 -1.08
C THR A 38 6.66 -3.75 -1.03
N SER A 39 7.27 -3.48 -2.19
CA SER A 39 8.59 -2.87 -2.25
C SER A 39 8.56 -1.42 -1.74
N ARG A 40 7.54 -0.64 -2.13
CA ARG A 40 7.40 0.75 -1.68
C ARG A 40 7.01 0.85 -0.21
N ALA A 41 6.17 -0.06 0.28
CA ALA A 41 5.74 -0.13 1.68
C ALA A 41 6.84 -0.64 2.64
N GLY A 42 7.92 -1.24 2.12
CA GLY A 42 8.88 -1.98 2.95
C GLY A 42 8.22 -3.17 3.66
N ALA A 43 7.35 -3.88 2.96
CA ALA A 43 6.57 -5.02 3.45
C ALA A 43 6.77 -6.24 2.56
N ASN A 44 6.15 -7.37 2.90
CA ASN A 44 6.17 -8.58 2.09
C ASN A 44 4.75 -9.00 1.67
N LEU A 45 4.65 -9.89 0.70
CA LEU A 45 3.37 -10.35 0.16
C LEU A 45 2.53 -11.08 1.22
N ALA A 46 3.17 -11.78 2.16
CA ALA A 46 2.47 -12.47 3.26
C ALA A 46 1.73 -11.48 4.16
N ALA A 47 2.31 -10.31 4.45
CA ALA A 47 1.65 -9.25 5.20
C ALA A 47 0.45 -8.67 4.43
N VAL A 48 0.55 -8.52 3.11
CA VAL A 48 -0.61 -8.07 2.32
C VAL A 48 -1.73 -9.11 2.33
N ASN A 49 -1.39 -10.39 2.17
CA ASN A 49 -2.39 -11.47 2.26
C ASN A 49 -3.02 -11.55 3.65
N TYR A 50 -2.24 -11.36 4.72
CA TYR A 50 -2.74 -11.36 6.09
C TYR A 50 -3.68 -10.18 6.38
N HIS A 51 -3.32 -8.97 5.95
CA HIS A 51 -4.10 -7.76 6.27
C HIS A 51 -5.25 -7.47 5.30
N PHE A 52 -5.12 -7.88 4.04
CA PHE A 52 -6.04 -7.48 2.97
C PHE A 52 -6.53 -8.66 2.13
N GLY A 53 -6.00 -9.88 2.30
CA GLY A 53 -6.42 -11.03 1.48
C GLY A 53 -5.96 -10.95 0.02
N GLY A 54 -5.05 -10.02 -0.32
CA GLY A 54 -4.51 -9.86 -1.67
C GLY A 54 -4.78 -8.47 -2.26
N LYS A 55 -4.63 -8.35 -3.59
CA LYS A 55 -4.79 -7.06 -4.30
C LYS A 55 -6.21 -6.53 -4.22
N ASP A 56 -7.20 -7.41 -4.33
CA ASP A 56 -8.62 -7.03 -4.32
C ASP A 56 -9.05 -6.42 -3.00
N GLY A 57 -8.44 -6.81 -1.87
CA GLY A 57 -8.75 -6.19 -0.58
C GLY A 57 -8.06 -4.84 -0.35
N LEU A 58 -7.20 -4.39 -1.26
CA LEU A 58 -6.67 -3.02 -1.26
C LEU A 58 -7.56 -2.03 -2.04
N VAL A 59 -8.50 -2.55 -2.83
CA VAL A 59 -9.42 -1.76 -3.66
C VAL A 59 -10.88 -1.85 -3.21
N ARG A 60 -11.12 -2.49 -2.05
CA ARG A 60 -12.43 -2.65 -1.43
C ARG A 60 -12.64 -1.65 -0.31
#